data_AF-A0A7X1NDS3-F1
#
_entry.id   AF-A0A7X1NDS3-F1
#
_cell.length_a   1.000
_cell.length_b   1.000
_cell.length_c   1.000
_cell.angle_alpha   90.00
_cell.angle_beta   90.00
_cell.angle_gamma   90.00
#
_symmetry.space_group_name_H-M   'P 1'
#
loop_
_entity.id
_entity.type
_entity.pdbx_description
1 polymer ?
#
loop_
_entity_poly.entity_id
_entity_poly.type
_entity_poly.pdbx_seq_one_letter_code
_entity_poly.pdbx_strand_id
1 'polypeptide(L)'
;MSKQNARIHAQNLANFGVLPLVFVKPEDYERIEAGQTVRLDEVRHRLAEGRELHAEVDGGKLVFAVRHCLSPRQVEQVLKGGLINWMRDALAQRT
;
A
#
# COMPACT_ATOMS: atom_id res chain seq x y z
N MET A 1 5.81 -5.96 2.50
CA MET A 1 6.50 -4.69 2.83
C MET A 1 8.00 -4.90 2.64
N SER A 2 8.76 -3.85 2.34
CA SER A 2 10.22 -3.98 2.10
C SER A 2 10.98 -2.74 2.60
N LYS A 3 12.31 -2.80 2.63
CA LYS A 3 13.17 -1.64 2.91
C LYS A 3 13.20 -0.64 1.75
N GLN A 4 13.13 -1.12 0.51
CA GLN A 4 13.07 -0.32 -0.73
C GLN A 4 12.36 -1.12 -1.83
N ASN A 5 11.76 -0.43 -2.80
CA ASN A 5 11.13 -1.04 -3.99
C ASN A 5 11.64 -0.38 -5.27
N ALA A 6 12.05 -1.18 -6.26
CA ALA A 6 12.33 -0.67 -7.60
C ALA A 6 11.03 -0.15 -8.26
N ARG A 7 11.13 0.93 -9.05
CA ARG A 7 9.98 1.65 -9.60
C ARG A 7 9.04 0.76 -10.43
N ILE A 8 9.59 -0.12 -11.27
CA ILE A 8 8.82 -1.04 -12.13
C ILE A 8 8.12 -2.12 -11.29
N HIS A 9 8.78 -2.63 -10.24
CA HIS A 9 8.18 -3.63 -9.36
C HIS A 9 6.98 -3.07 -8.58
N ALA A 10 7.10 -1.84 -8.06
CA ALA A 10 6.00 -1.16 -7.40
C ALA A 10 4.79 -0.93 -8.32
N GLN A 11 5.04 -0.63 -9.61
CA GLN A 11 3.97 -0.48 -10.59
C GLN A 11 3.21 -1.78 -10.84
N ASN A 12 3.92 -2.90 -10.99
CA ASN A 12 3.28 -4.19 -11.21
C ASN A 12 2.41 -4.59 -10.02
N LEU A 13 2.89 -4.42 -8.79
CA LEU A 13 2.11 -4.69 -7.59
C LEU A 13 0.81 -3.87 -7.57
N ALA A 14 0.90 -2.57 -7.85
CA ALA A 14 -0.27 -1.69 -7.91
C ALA A 14 -1.29 -2.11 -8.98
N ASN A 15 -0.81 -2.54 -10.15
CA ASN A 15 -1.67 -3.03 -11.23
C ASN A 15 -2.51 -4.23 -10.82
N PHE A 16 -1.99 -5.08 -9.93
CA PHE A 16 -2.69 -6.24 -9.36
C PHE A 16 -3.42 -5.93 -8.04
N GLY A 17 -3.56 -4.67 -7.65
CA GLY A 17 -4.24 -4.28 -6.42
C GLY A 17 -3.43 -4.53 -5.15
N VAL A 18 -2.16 -4.89 -5.27
CA VAL A 18 -1.25 -5.07 -4.13
C VAL A 18 -0.61 -3.73 -3.78
N LEU A 19 -0.59 -3.39 -2.49
CA LEU A 19 -0.04 -2.12 -2.02
C LEU A 19 1.48 -2.23 -1.76
N PRO A 20 2.34 -1.57 -2.56
CA PRO A 20 3.79 -1.59 -2.35
C PRO A 20 4.20 -0.63 -1.23
N LEU A 21 4.25 -1.15 0.00
CA LEU A 21 4.67 -0.41 1.19
C LEU A 21 6.15 -0.58 1.49
N VAL A 22 6.77 0.52 1.87
CA VAL A 22 8.16 0.64 2.28
C VAL A 22 8.21 1.23 3.68
N PHE A 23 9.06 0.71 4.56
CA PHE A 23 9.27 1.34 5.87
C PHE A 23 9.83 2.76 5.69
N VAL A 24 9.33 3.71 6.49
CA VAL A 24 9.91 5.07 6.53
C VAL A 24 11.30 5.00 7.16
N LYS A 25 11.46 4.21 8.22
CA LYS A 25 12.73 3.89 8.88
C LYS A 25 13.15 2.46 8.52
N PRO A 26 14.18 2.26 7.69
CA PRO A 26 14.60 0.92 7.25
C PRO A 26 14.94 -0.05 8.40
N GLU A 27 15.33 0.47 9.57
CA GLU A 27 15.70 -0.28 10.77
C GLU A 27 14.49 -0.96 11.41
N ASP A 28 13.27 -0.43 11.20
CA ASP A 28 12.04 -1.03 11.72
C ASP A 28 11.74 -2.40 11.08
N TYR A 29 12.32 -2.68 9.90
CA TYR A 29 12.23 -4.01 9.27
C TYR A 29 12.85 -5.11 10.13
N GLU A 30 13.94 -4.81 10.84
CA GLU A 30 14.66 -5.79 11.69
C GLU A 30 13.87 -6.16 12.95
N ARG A 31 12.82 -5.39 13.27
CA ARG A 31 11.99 -5.58 14.47
C ARG A 31 10.76 -6.44 14.20
N ILE A 32 10.53 -6.84 12.94
CA ILE A 32 9.44 -7.71 12.54
C ILE A 32 9.96 -9.13 12.35
N GLU A 33 9.24 -10.07 12.93
CA GLU A 33 9.49 -11.49 12.84
C GLU A 33 8.42 -12.20 12.00
N ALA A 34 8.78 -13.31 11.37
CA ALA A 34 7.83 -14.13 10.64
C ALA A 34 6.76 -14.70 11.58
N GLY A 35 5.51 -14.68 11.13
CA GLY A 35 4.36 -15.16 11.92
C GLY A 35 3.63 -14.07 12.70
N GLN A 36 4.17 -12.85 12.76
CA GLN A 36 3.46 -11.71 13.35
C GLN A 36 2.34 -11.20 12.44
N THR A 37 1.27 -10.71 13.06
CA THR A 37 0.14 -10.13 12.33
C THR A 37 0.31 -8.63 12.21
N VAL A 38 0.26 -8.12 10.98
CA VAL A 38 0.33 -6.69 10.67
C VAL A 38 -1.06 -6.17 10.32
N ARG A 39 -1.48 -5.11 11.01
CA ARG A 39 -2.74 -4.39 10.79
C ARG A 39 -2.45 -3.01 10.23
N LEU A 40 -3.16 -2.64 9.17
CA LEU A 40 -3.16 -1.30 8.61
C LEU A 40 -4.58 -0.74 8.74
N ASP A 41 -4.74 0.36 9.45
CA ASP A 41 -6.04 0.98 9.67
C ASP A 41 -6.34 2.07 8.65
N GLU A 42 -7.62 2.22 8.34
CA GLU A 42 -8.14 3.30 7.49
C GLU A 42 -7.39 3.41 6.15
N VAL A 43 -6.96 2.27 5.60
CA VAL A 43 -6.10 2.22 4.40
C VAL A 43 -6.68 3.02 3.25
N ARG A 44 -8.00 2.92 3.02
CA ARG A 44 -8.65 3.65 1.93
C ARG A 44 -8.54 5.16 2.08
N HIS A 45 -8.79 5.66 3.29
CA HIS A 45 -8.71 7.08 3.62
C HIS A 45 -7.26 7.58 3.55
N ARG A 46 -6.33 6.87 4.20
CA ARG A 46 -4.92 7.27 4.26
C ARG A 46 -4.22 7.26 2.91
N LEU A 47 -4.57 6.34 2.01
CA LEU A 47 -4.06 6.32 0.65
C LEU A 47 -4.57 7.51 -0.18
N ALA A 48 -5.79 7.97 0.07
CA ALA A 48 -6.38 9.09 -0.65
C ALA A 48 -5.81 10.44 -0.18
N GLU A 49 -5.52 10.59 1.11
CA GLU A 49 -5.06 11.85 1.70
C GLU A 49 -3.54 12.05 1.68
N GLY A 50 -2.77 10.96 1.66
CA GLY A 50 -1.34 11.03 1.92
C GLY A 50 -0.54 9.89 1.30
N ARG A 51 0.74 9.83 1.68
CA ARG A 51 1.67 8.79 1.23
C ARG A 51 2.16 7.89 2.36
N GLU A 52 1.73 8.15 3.59
CA GLU A 52 2.19 7.49 4.80
C GLU A 52 1.03 6.86 5.57
N LEU A 53 1.26 5.66 6.09
CA LEU A 53 0.33 4.87 6.87
C LEU A 53 1.03 4.38 8.14
N HIS A 54 0.25 3.97 9.13
CA HIS A 54 0.76 3.28 10.31
C HIS A 54 0.44 1.79 10.21
N ALA A 55 1.49 0.98 10.34
CA ALA A 55 1.39 -0.47 10.45
C ALA A 55 1.54 -0.85 11.93
N GLU A 56 0.51 -1.47 12.49
CA GLU A 56 0.53 -2.03 13.82
C GLU A 56 0.86 -3.52 13.76
N VAL A 57 1.70 -3.99 14.67
CA VAL A 57 2.09 -5.40 14.75
C VAL A 57 1.68 -5.99 16.09
N ASP A 58 1.16 -7.22 16.07
CA ASP A 58 0.73 -8.00 17.25
C ASP A 58 -0.23 -7.24 18.18
N GLY A 59 -1.24 -6.60 17.58
CA GLY A 59 -2.25 -5.84 18.33
C GLY A 59 -1.73 -4.50 18.86
N GLY A 60 -0.74 -3.90 18.19
CA GLY A 60 -0.23 -2.56 18.52
C GLY A 60 0.97 -2.53 19.46
N LYS A 61 1.58 -3.69 19.75
CA LYS A 61 2.84 -3.75 20.53
C LYS A 61 3.98 -3.01 19.83
N LEU A 62 3.96 -3.03 18.50
CA LEU A 62 4.86 -2.24 17.65
C LEU A 62 4.02 -1.44 16.67
N VAL A 63 4.43 -0.20 16.41
CA VAL A 63 3.80 0.68 15.43
C VAL A 63 4.89 1.30 14.56
N PHE A 64 4.73 1.18 13.25
CA PHE A 64 5.70 1.64 12.26
C PHE A 64 5.07 2.57 11.26
N ALA A 65 5.80 3.64 10.91
CA ALA A 65 5.45 4.49 9.79
C ALA A 65 5.90 3.81 8.48
N VAL A 66 4.98 3.69 7.53
CA VAL A 66 5.20 3.02 6.25
C VAL A 66 4.67 3.90 5.15
N ARG A 67 5.30 3.89 3.99
CA ARG A 67 4.94 4.78 2.87
C ARG A 67 4.83 4.05 1.55
N HIS A 68 4.14 4.65 0.60
CA HIS A 68 4.14 4.23 -0.79
C HIS A 68 4.61 5.36 -1.73
N CYS A 69 5.01 4.98 -2.93
CA CYS A 69 5.41 5.90 -4.00
C CYS A 69 4.41 5.96 -5.16
N LEU A 70 3.19 5.42 -4.96
CA LEU A 70 2.11 5.46 -5.93
C LEU A 70 1.74 6.90 -6.32
N SER A 71 1.49 7.12 -7.60
CA SER A 71 0.84 8.34 -8.08
C SER A 71 -0.65 8.36 -7.73
N PRO A 72 -1.34 9.52 -7.76
CA PRO A 72 -2.78 9.60 -7.46
C PRO A 72 -3.63 8.62 -8.28
N ARG A 73 -3.34 8.49 -9.58
CA ARG A 73 -4.01 7.51 -10.45
C ARG A 73 -3.78 6.07 -9.99
N GLN A 74 -2.59 5.73 -9.53
CA GLN A 74 -2.30 4.38 -9.05
C GLN A 74 -2.95 4.09 -7.70
N VAL A 75 -3.13 5.12 -6.86
CA VAL A 75 -3.95 5.01 -5.65
C VAL A 75 -5.38 4.63 -6.04
N GLU A 76 -6.02 5.32 -6.98
CA GLU A 76 -7.36 4.97 -7.46
C GLU A 76 -7.45 3.54 -7.98
N GLN A 77 -6.44 3.10 -8.76
CA GLN A 77 -6.37 1.74 -9.28
C GLN A 77 -6.35 0.71 -8.14
N VAL A 78 -5.49 0.90 -7.15
CA VAL A 78 -5.38 0.01 -5.99
C VAL A 78 -6.68 0.02 -5.17
N LEU A 79 -7.32 1.17 -4.97
CA LEU A 79 -8.60 1.28 -4.26
C LEU A 79 -9.74 0.54 -4.96
N LYS A 80 -9.64 0.36 -6.28
CA LYS A 80 -10.57 -0.45 -7.09
C LYS A 80 -10.16 -1.93 -7.18
N GLY A 81 -9.07 -2.33 -6.51
CA GLY A 81 -8.55 -3.71 -6.53
C GLY A 81 -7.68 -4.03 -7.75
N GLY A 82 -7.14 -3.02 -8.43
CA GLY A 82 -6.21 -3.16 -9.55
C GLY A 82 -6.64 -2.44 -10.82
N LEU A 83 -5.75 -2.42 -11.80
CA LEU A 83 -5.91 -1.72 -13.07
C LEU A 83 -7.15 -2.19 -13.86
N ILE A 84 -7.38 -3.51 -13.89
CA ILE A 84 -8.49 -4.12 -14.65
C ILE A 84 -9.83 -3.63 -14.12
N ASN A 85 -10.03 -3.65 -12.80
CA ASN A 85 -11.26 -3.20 -12.17
C ASN A 85 -11.47 -1.70 -12.38
N TRP A 86 -10.41 -0.90 -12.25
CA TRP A 86 -10.47 0.54 -12.52
C TRP A 86 -10.86 0.84 -13.98
N MET A 87 -10.29 0.11 -14.95
CA MET A 87 -10.64 0.27 -16.37
C MET A 87 -12.07 -0.13 -16.66
N ARG A 88 -12.56 -1.23 -16.09
CA ARG A 88 -13.96 -1.67 -16.23
C ARG A 88 -14.92 -0.58 -15.77
N ASP A 89 -14.69 0.01 -14.60
CA ASP A 89 -15.52 1.09 -14.07
C ASP A 89 -15.46 2.34 -14.97
N ALA A 90 -14.28 2.71 -15.46
CA ALA A 90 -14.08 3.86 -16.33
C ALA A 90 -14.76 3.69 -17.71
N LEU A 91 -14.84 2.47 -18.23
CA LEU A 91 -15.55 2.16 -19.47
C LEU A 91 -17.06 2.17 -19.28
N ALA A 92 -17.56 1.68 -18.14
CA ALA A 92 -18.98 1.70 -17.80
C ALA A 92 -19.53 3.13 -17.65
N GLN A 93 -18.71 4.09 -17.18
CA GLN A 93 -19.10 5.50 -17.02
C GLN A 93 -19.13 6.29 -18.34
N ARG A 94 -18.68 5.70 -19.45
CA ARG A 94 -18.67 6.32 -20.78
C ARG A 94 -19.83 5.89 -21.66
N THR A 95 -20.68 4.99 -21.17
CA THR A 95 -21.86 4.45 -21.86
C THR A 95 -23.11 5.00 -21.17
#